data_AF-A0A0W1RRC1-F1
#
_entry.id   AF-A0A0W1RRC1-F1
#
_cell.length_a   1.000
_cell.length_b   1.000
_cell.length_c   1.000
_cell.angle_alpha   90.00
_cell.angle_beta   90.00
_cell.angle_gamma   90.00
#
_symmetry.space_group_name_H-M   'P 1'
#
loop_
_entity.id
_entity.type
_entity.pdbx_description
1 polymer ?
#
loop_
_entity_poly.entity_id
_entity_poly.type
_entity_poly.pdbx_seq_one_letter_code
_entity_poly.pdbx_strand_id
1 'polypeptide(L)'
;MIPRVTALLAWPVEVKLREAPLVPVTEPANLGDLIAHYRARLPAFRPAWFKRLGKADQARVDGLITAVLMLDGWLDAHADWAAGHAMRLPADTLAEMRVTDSHWREKRVDFAFRRFNEHFAGQIRGVLQGAAALGQPWLGGWRYRLTIARVEQILRERQVDPSLWFTDRTERHGMARPMAAARVAWRVLTGRG
;
A
#
# COMPACT_ATOMS: atom_id res chain seq x y z
N MET A 1 6.41 10.10 11.14
CA MET A 1 5.92 10.31 9.75
C MET A 1 5.86 8.97 9.03
N ILE A 2 4.65 8.48 8.75
CA ILE A 2 4.39 7.25 7.99
C ILE A 2 4.88 7.50 6.55
N PRO A 3 5.52 6.54 5.87
CA PRO A 3 6.01 6.76 4.52
C PRO A 3 4.79 6.88 3.63
N ARG A 4 4.43 8.13 3.33
CA ARG A 4 3.38 8.47 2.39
C ARG A 4 3.58 7.64 1.11
N VAL A 5 2.50 7.24 0.45
CA VAL A 5 2.40 6.63 -0.92
C VAL A 5 3.62 6.88 -1.80
N THR A 6 4.09 8.12 -1.85
CA THR A 6 5.19 8.59 -2.70
C THR A 6 6.57 8.04 -2.36
N ALA A 7 6.79 7.56 -1.13
CA ALA A 7 8.01 6.84 -0.74
C ALA A 7 8.00 5.36 -1.17
N LEU A 8 6.83 4.84 -1.57
CA LEU A 8 6.69 3.46 -2.05
C LEU A 8 6.82 3.36 -3.57
N LEU A 9 6.52 4.44 -4.29
CA LEU A 9 6.67 4.51 -5.74
C LEU A 9 8.12 4.81 -6.14
N ALA A 10 8.70 4.01 -7.03
CA ALA A 10 10.06 4.21 -7.54
C ALA A 10 10.17 5.29 -8.64
N TRP A 11 9.23 6.23 -8.69
CA TRP A 11 9.19 7.35 -9.63
C TRP A 11 8.72 8.63 -8.94
N PRO A 12 9.12 9.81 -9.45
CA PRO A 12 8.73 11.06 -8.83
C PRO A 12 7.21 11.27 -8.94
N VAL A 13 6.62 11.65 -7.82
CA VAL A 13 5.26 12.20 -7.71
C VAL A 13 5.37 13.65 -7.27
N GLU A 14 4.51 14.51 -7.83
CA GLU A 14 4.48 15.94 -7.53
C GLU A 14 4.35 16.20 -6.03
N VAL A 15 5.09 17.20 -5.53
CA VAL A 15 5.20 17.48 -4.10
C VAL A 15 3.84 17.83 -3.48
N LYS A 16 2.99 18.58 -4.18
CA LYS A 16 1.64 18.94 -3.71
C LYS A 16 0.77 17.70 -3.47
N LEU A 17 0.94 16.66 -4.28
CA LEU A 17 0.24 15.39 -4.17
C LEU A 17 0.84 14.47 -3.10
N ARG A 18 2.06 14.77 -2.62
CA ARG A 18 2.63 14.11 -1.43
C ARG A 18 1.92 14.52 -0.16
N GLU A 19 1.23 15.65 -0.12
CA GLU A 19 0.69 16.21 1.12
C GLU A 19 -0.84 16.23 1.12
N ALA A 20 -1.44 15.94 -0.04
CA ALA A 20 -2.88 15.90 -0.17
C ALA A 20 -3.47 14.80 0.73
N PRO A 21 -4.46 15.13 1.59
CA PRO A 21 -5.14 14.13 2.38
C PRO A 21 -5.82 13.12 1.44
N LEU A 22 -5.48 11.85 1.59
CA LEU A 22 -6.08 10.74 0.85
C LEU A 22 -7.29 10.15 1.56
N VAL A 23 -7.66 10.74 2.68
CA VAL A 23 -8.83 10.40 3.48
C VAL A 23 -10.10 10.60 2.64
N PRO A 24 -11.02 9.62 2.58
CA PRO A 24 -12.31 9.77 1.94
C PRO A 24 -13.22 10.70 2.74
N VAL A 25 -14.17 11.34 2.06
CA VAL A 25 -15.13 12.23 2.73
C VAL A 25 -16.05 11.42 3.66
N THR A 26 -16.40 10.22 3.24
CA THR A 26 -17.23 9.26 3.97
C THR A 26 -16.51 7.93 4.06
N GLU A 27 -16.77 7.16 5.11
CA GLU A 27 -16.20 5.83 5.24
C GLU A 27 -16.66 4.94 4.07
N PRO A 28 -15.74 4.27 3.35
CA PRO A 28 -16.09 3.40 2.24
C PRO A 28 -16.94 2.23 2.74
N ALA A 29 -18.13 2.04 2.18
CA ALA A 29 -19.01 0.96 2.64
C ALA A 29 -18.44 -0.42 2.28
N ASN A 30 -17.79 -0.53 1.12
CA ASN A 30 -17.20 -1.76 0.61
C ASN A 30 -15.87 -1.49 -0.11
N LEU A 31 -15.17 -2.56 -0.50
CA LEU A 31 -13.91 -2.47 -1.25
C LEU A 31 -14.06 -1.73 -2.59
N GLY A 32 -15.20 -1.89 -3.27
CA GLY A 32 -15.48 -1.22 -4.54
C GLY A 32 -15.48 0.29 -4.40
N ASP A 33 -16.09 0.81 -3.33
CA ASP A 33 -16.11 2.24 -3.01
C ASP A 33 -14.70 2.76 -2.69
N LEU A 34 -13.92 1.99 -1.92
CA LEU A 34 -12.53 2.33 -1.63
C LEU A 34 -11.68 2.40 -2.90
N ILE A 35 -11.83 1.41 -3.81
CA ILE A 35 -11.13 1.39 -5.09
C ILE A 35 -11.60 2.55 -5.98
N ALA A 36 -12.89 2.88 -6.00
CA ALA A 36 -13.42 4.01 -6.76
C ALA A 36 -12.83 5.34 -6.28
N HIS A 37 -12.73 5.51 -4.96
CA HIS A 37 -12.07 6.66 -4.32
C HIS A 37 -10.59 6.79 -4.75
N TYR A 38 -9.85 5.68 -4.81
CA TYR A 38 -8.48 5.70 -5.32
C TYR A 38 -8.38 5.91 -6.83
N ARG A 39 -9.32 5.36 -7.61
CA ARG A 39 -9.36 5.50 -9.07
C ARG A 39 -9.40 6.97 -9.49
N ALA A 40 -10.23 7.77 -8.82
CA ALA A 40 -10.33 9.21 -9.07
C ALA A 40 -8.99 9.95 -8.87
N ARG A 41 -8.08 9.39 -8.08
CA ARG A 41 -6.78 9.98 -7.72
C ARG A 41 -5.61 9.42 -8.52
N LEU A 42 -5.79 8.33 -9.26
CA LEU A 42 -4.71 7.73 -10.06
C LEU A 42 -3.96 8.73 -10.95
N PRO A 43 -4.62 9.69 -11.64
CA PRO A 43 -3.92 10.67 -12.47
C PRO A 43 -2.77 11.39 -11.77
N ALA A 44 -2.90 11.64 -10.47
CA ALA A 44 -1.89 12.30 -9.64
C ALA A 44 -0.61 11.46 -9.43
N PHE A 45 -0.73 10.14 -9.45
CA PHE A 45 0.37 9.22 -9.11
C PHE A 45 1.00 8.55 -10.33
N ARG A 46 0.41 8.77 -11.51
CA ARG A 46 0.92 8.21 -12.77
C ARG A 46 2.29 8.79 -13.11
N PRO A 47 3.23 7.96 -13.57
CA PRO A 47 4.54 8.44 -13.98
C PRO A 47 4.45 9.33 -15.23
N ALA A 48 5.43 10.21 -15.44
CA ALA A 48 5.46 11.13 -16.59
C ALA A 48 5.40 10.41 -17.96
N TRP A 49 5.85 9.16 -18.04
CA TRP A 49 5.81 8.34 -19.26
C TRP A 49 4.51 7.54 -19.42
N PHE A 50 3.52 7.67 -18.53
CA PHE A 50 2.30 6.87 -18.54
C PHE A 50 1.57 6.90 -19.89
N LYS A 51 1.41 8.08 -20.49
CA LYS A 51 0.73 8.24 -21.79
C LYS A 51 1.45 7.55 -22.96
N ARG A 52 2.74 7.19 -22.80
CA ARG A 52 3.54 6.49 -23.81
C ARG A 52 3.42 4.96 -23.72
N LEU A 53 2.81 4.45 -22.66
CA LEU A 53 2.58 3.03 -22.47
C LEU A 53 1.41 2.55 -23.33
N GLY A 54 1.43 1.29 -23.75
CA GLY A 54 0.26 0.65 -24.35
C GLY A 54 -0.91 0.56 -23.35
N LYS A 55 -2.15 0.47 -23.83
CA LYS A 55 -3.36 0.46 -22.98
C LYS A 55 -3.31 -0.62 -21.89
N ALA A 56 -2.80 -1.81 -22.22
CA ALA A 56 -2.64 -2.90 -21.26
C ALA A 56 -1.69 -2.51 -20.10
N ASP A 57 -0.55 -1.89 -20.42
CA ASP A 57 0.42 -1.47 -19.41
C ASP A 57 -0.05 -0.24 -18.62
N GLN A 58 -0.83 0.66 -19.23
CA GLN A 58 -1.49 1.73 -18.50
C GLN A 58 -2.42 1.18 -17.42
N ALA A 59 -3.26 0.20 -17.76
CA ALA A 59 -4.16 -0.45 -16.80
C ALA A 59 -3.39 -1.16 -15.67
N ARG A 60 -2.26 -1.82 -16.00
CA ARG A 60 -1.40 -2.46 -15.01
C ARG A 60 -0.73 -1.44 -14.07
N VAL A 61 -0.30 -0.28 -14.59
CA VAL A 61 0.29 0.79 -13.76
C VAL A 61 -0.78 1.37 -12.83
N ASP A 62 -2.00 1.58 -13.32
CA ASP A 62 -3.13 2.01 -12.49
C ASP A 62 -3.44 0.98 -11.40
N GLY A 63 -3.37 -0.32 -11.71
CA GLY A 63 -3.47 -1.40 -10.72
C GLY A 63 -2.36 -1.34 -9.67
N LEU A 64 -1.10 -1.17 -10.09
CA LEU A 64 0.04 -1.04 -9.18
C LEU A 64 -0.11 0.16 -8.23
N ILE A 65 -0.50 1.32 -8.76
CA ILE A 65 -0.76 2.51 -7.94
C ILE A 65 -1.91 2.23 -6.96
N THR A 66 -2.98 1.57 -7.40
CA THR A 66 -4.10 1.19 -6.53
C THR A 66 -3.64 0.31 -5.37
N ALA A 67 -2.81 -0.70 -5.62
CA ALA A 67 -2.26 -1.55 -4.57
C ALA A 67 -1.40 -0.76 -3.56
N VAL A 68 -0.62 0.22 -4.04
CA VAL A 68 0.17 1.11 -3.18
C VAL A 68 -0.75 2.01 -2.33
N LEU A 69 -1.82 2.55 -2.90
CA LEU A 69 -2.79 3.36 -2.19
C LEU A 69 -3.57 2.56 -1.13
N MET A 70 -3.93 1.32 -1.45
CA MET A 70 -4.53 0.39 -0.48
C MET A 70 -3.57 0.09 0.67
N LEU A 71 -2.29 -0.18 0.37
CA LEU A 71 -1.27 -0.37 1.41
C LEU A 71 -1.12 0.88 2.29
N ASP A 72 -1.09 2.07 1.70
CA ASP A 72 -0.99 3.33 2.44
C ASP A 72 -2.20 3.57 3.34
N GLY A 73 -3.42 3.40 2.82
CA GLY A 73 -4.66 3.49 3.60
C GLY A 73 -4.72 2.46 4.72
N TRP A 74 -4.25 1.23 4.46
CA TRP A 74 -4.11 0.19 5.48
C TRP A 74 -3.15 0.67 6.57
N LEU A 75 -1.92 1.06 6.24
CA LEU A 75 -0.90 1.49 7.22
C LEU A 75 -1.31 2.70 8.06
N ASP A 76 -2.12 3.60 7.50
CA ASP A 76 -2.59 4.81 8.16
C ASP A 76 -3.95 4.65 8.86
N ALA A 77 -4.63 3.51 8.75
CA ALA A 77 -6.00 3.36 9.24
C ALA A 77 -6.17 3.72 10.72
N HIS A 78 -5.20 3.35 11.57
CA HIS A 78 -5.21 3.74 12.98
C HIS A 78 -5.02 5.26 13.18
N ALA A 79 -4.19 5.91 12.34
CA ALA A 79 -4.00 7.36 12.39
C ALA A 79 -5.25 8.10 11.90
N ASP A 80 -5.91 7.61 10.84
CA ASP A 80 -7.19 8.13 10.37
C ASP A 80 -8.26 8.01 11.48
N TRP A 81 -8.36 6.84 12.11
CA TRP A 81 -9.25 6.60 13.24
C TRP A 81 -8.97 7.55 14.42
N ALA A 82 -7.72 7.66 14.85
CA ALA A 82 -7.31 8.51 15.97
C ALA A 82 -7.56 10.01 15.72
N ALA A 83 -7.54 10.44 14.46
CA ALA A 83 -7.85 11.80 14.04
C ALA A 83 -9.36 12.05 13.85
N GLY A 84 -10.23 11.04 14.04
CA GLY A 84 -11.66 11.14 13.78
C GLY A 84 -12.01 11.26 12.29
N HIS A 85 -11.09 10.86 11.42
CA HIS A 85 -11.28 10.84 9.98
C HIS A 85 -11.94 9.53 9.52
N ALA A 86 -12.59 9.56 8.36
CA ALA A 86 -13.08 8.34 7.72
C ALA A 86 -11.90 7.40 7.43
N MET A 87 -11.96 6.18 7.95
CA MET A 87 -10.90 5.20 7.72
C MET A 87 -10.82 4.83 6.24
N ARG A 88 -9.60 4.68 5.73
CA ARG A 88 -9.34 4.15 4.38
C ARG A 88 -9.44 2.63 4.31
N LEU A 89 -10.47 2.08 4.95
CA LEU A 89 -10.77 0.66 5.03
C LEU A 89 -12.24 0.41 4.67
N PRO A 90 -12.57 -0.75 4.10
CA PRO A 90 -13.95 -1.09 3.77
C PRO A 90 -14.73 -1.51 5.03
N ALA A 91 -15.81 -0.79 5.33
CA ALA A 91 -16.59 -0.97 6.56
C ALA A 91 -17.27 -2.34 6.64
N ASP A 92 -17.76 -2.88 5.52
CA ASP A 92 -18.36 -4.21 5.43
C ASP A 92 -17.40 -5.32 5.89
N THR A 93 -16.13 -5.21 5.49
CA THR A 93 -15.08 -6.20 5.77
C THR A 93 -14.68 -6.13 7.23
N LEU A 94 -14.61 -4.92 7.80
CA LEU A 94 -14.39 -4.73 9.24
C LEU A 94 -15.55 -5.35 10.04
N ALA A 95 -16.80 -5.13 9.61
CA ALA A 95 -17.97 -5.70 10.25
C ALA A 95 -18.02 -7.23 10.14
N GLU A 96 -17.80 -7.80 8.95
CA GLU A 96 -17.79 -9.25 8.69
C GLU A 96 -16.75 -9.96 9.57
N MET A 97 -15.57 -9.36 9.71
CA MET A 97 -14.47 -9.92 10.50
C MET A 97 -14.50 -9.51 11.97
N ARG A 98 -15.55 -8.80 12.41
CA ARG A 98 -15.75 -8.34 13.80
C ARG A 98 -14.63 -7.45 14.32
N VAL A 99 -14.00 -6.66 13.45
CA VAL A 99 -13.03 -5.63 13.82
C VAL A 99 -13.78 -4.36 14.20
N THR A 100 -13.90 -4.14 15.51
CA THR A 100 -14.63 -3.04 16.13
C THR A 100 -13.72 -1.89 16.58
N ASP A 101 -14.34 -0.76 16.95
CA ASP A 101 -13.68 0.41 17.57
C ASP A 101 -12.72 0.05 18.73
N SER A 102 -13.08 -0.95 19.54
CA SER A 102 -12.26 -1.40 20.66
C SER A 102 -10.89 -1.91 20.23
N HIS A 103 -10.75 -2.50 19.03
CA HIS A 103 -9.45 -2.97 18.53
C HIS A 103 -8.50 -1.81 18.28
N TRP A 104 -9.02 -0.69 17.76
CA TRP A 104 -8.24 0.51 17.49
C TRP A 104 -7.88 1.24 18.78
N ARG A 105 -8.86 1.39 19.69
CA ARG A 105 -8.68 2.06 20.99
C ARG A 105 -7.72 1.33 21.93
N GLU A 106 -7.92 0.02 22.09
CA GLU A 106 -7.12 -0.82 23.00
C GLU A 106 -5.84 -1.34 22.34
N LYS A 107 -5.62 -1.04 21.05
CA LYS A 107 -4.50 -1.56 20.26
C LYS A 107 -4.46 -3.09 20.27
N ARG A 108 -5.63 -3.72 20.20
CA ARG A 108 -5.80 -5.17 20.39
C ARG A 108 -5.49 -5.93 19.11
N VAL A 109 -4.59 -6.91 19.23
CA VAL A 109 -4.12 -7.76 18.12
C VAL A 109 -4.53 -9.21 18.35
N ASP A 110 -5.83 -9.45 18.37
CA ASP A 110 -6.43 -10.79 18.55
C ASP A 110 -6.61 -11.52 17.21
N PHE A 111 -7.27 -12.68 17.25
CA PHE A 111 -7.51 -13.50 16.07
C PHE A 111 -8.35 -12.80 15.00
N ALA A 112 -9.36 -12.00 15.40
CA ALA A 112 -10.21 -11.26 14.47
C ALA A 112 -9.39 -10.22 13.71
N PHE A 113 -8.57 -9.45 14.43
CA PHE A 113 -7.67 -8.47 13.83
C PHE A 113 -6.62 -9.11 12.92
N ARG A 114 -6.02 -10.25 13.33
CA ARG A 114 -5.05 -10.98 12.49
C ARG A 114 -5.68 -11.48 11.19
N ARG A 115 -6.87 -12.08 11.27
CA ARG A 115 -7.62 -12.55 10.10
C ARG A 115 -7.95 -11.41 9.14
N PHE A 116 -8.37 -10.25 9.66
CA PHE A 116 -8.58 -9.05 8.86
C PHE A 116 -7.31 -8.61 8.13
N ASN A 117 -6.18 -8.54 8.84
CA ASN A 117 -4.90 -8.15 8.24
C ASN A 117 -4.45 -9.13 7.16
N GLU A 118 -4.63 -10.43 7.37
CA GLU A 118 -4.33 -11.46 6.37
C GLU A 118 -5.21 -11.33 5.13
N HIS A 119 -6.52 -11.15 5.33
CA HIS A 119 -7.47 -10.95 4.24
C HIS A 119 -7.12 -9.71 3.41
N PHE A 120 -6.92 -8.57 4.07
CA PHE A 120 -6.63 -7.32 3.38
C PHE A 120 -5.26 -7.35 2.68
N ALA A 121 -4.25 -7.95 3.30
CA ALA A 121 -2.96 -8.20 2.64
C ALA A 121 -3.10 -9.11 1.42
N GLY A 122 -4.00 -10.11 1.49
CA GLY A 122 -4.36 -10.96 0.35
C GLY A 122 -4.96 -10.16 -0.81
N GLN A 123 -5.85 -9.22 -0.52
CA GLN A 123 -6.44 -8.34 -1.54
C GLN A 123 -5.40 -7.44 -2.19
N ILE A 124 -4.51 -6.81 -1.41
CA ILE A 124 -3.40 -6.01 -1.96
C ILE A 124 -2.52 -6.86 -2.89
N ARG A 125 -2.21 -8.11 -2.49
CA ARG A 125 -1.45 -9.04 -3.33
C ARG A 125 -2.17 -9.42 -4.62
N GLY A 126 -3.48 -9.65 -4.56
CA GLY A 126 -4.30 -9.92 -5.75
C GLY A 126 -4.19 -8.78 -6.77
N VAL A 127 -4.26 -7.53 -6.32
CA VAL A 127 -4.07 -6.35 -7.18
C VAL A 127 -2.63 -6.27 -7.71
N LEU A 128 -1.62 -6.53 -6.86
CA LEU A 128 -0.21 -6.55 -7.28
C LEU A 128 0.10 -7.60 -8.35
N GLN A 129 -0.49 -8.79 -8.27
CA GLN A 129 -0.27 -9.85 -9.25
C GLN A 129 -0.66 -9.41 -10.66
N GLY A 130 -1.73 -8.62 -10.80
CA GLY A 130 -2.13 -8.02 -12.08
C GLY A 130 -1.05 -7.09 -12.67
N ALA A 131 -0.20 -6.50 -11.83
CA ALA A 131 0.90 -5.63 -12.23
C ALA A 131 2.24 -6.36 -12.48
N ALA A 132 2.34 -7.66 -12.17
CA ALA A 132 3.61 -8.40 -12.24
C ALA A 132 4.26 -8.38 -13.63
N ALA A 133 3.45 -8.39 -14.70
CA ALA A 133 3.92 -8.33 -16.08
C ALA A 133 4.69 -7.04 -16.42
N LEU A 134 4.49 -5.94 -15.67
CA LEU A 134 5.26 -4.70 -15.86
C LEU A 134 6.76 -4.87 -15.58
N GLY A 135 7.15 -5.91 -14.84
CA GLY A 135 8.55 -6.19 -14.51
C GLY A 135 9.34 -6.94 -15.58
N GLN A 136 8.72 -7.38 -16.67
CA GLN A 136 9.29 -8.31 -17.65
C GLN A 136 10.40 -7.71 -18.56
N PRO A 137 10.45 -6.41 -18.87
CA PRO A 137 11.65 -5.79 -19.46
C PRO A 137 12.66 -5.41 -18.36
N TRP A 138 13.87 -5.99 -18.36
CA TRP A 138 14.87 -5.79 -17.29
C TRP A 138 15.21 -4.31 -17.02
N LEU A 139 15.54 -3.55 -18.06
CA LEU A 139 15.91 -2.12 -17.94
C LEU A 139 14.71 -1.16 -17.99
N GLY A 140 13.58 -1.55 -18.59
CA GLY A 140 12.39 -0.71 -18.68
C GLY A 140 11.47 -0.83 -17.46
N GLY A 141 11.47 -1.99 -16.80
CA GLY A 141 10.55 -2.35 -15.73
C GLY A 141 11.10 -2.25 -14.31
N TRP A 142 12.38 -1.86 -14.13
CA TRP A 142 13.03 -1.88 -12.81
C TRP A 142 12.29 -1.04 -11.75
N ARG A 143 11.71 0.10 -12.16
CA ARG A 143 10.91 0.95 -11.26
C ARG A 143 9.68 0.22 -10.75
N TYR A 144 8.95 -0.45 -11.63
CA TYR A 144 7.79 -1.24 -11.24
C TYR A 144 8.20 -2.40 -10.33
N ARG A 145 9.32 -3.08 -10.62
CA ARG A 145 9.86 -4.15 -9.78
C ARG A 145 10.23 -3.66 -8.38
N LEU A 146 10.87 -2.50 -8.26
CA LEU A 146 11.20 -1.92 -6.96
C LEU A 146 9.94 -1.58 -6.16
N THR A 147 8.94 -0.96 -6.80
CA THR A 147 7.65 -0.68 -6.15
C THR A 147 6.99 -1.97 -5.67
N ILE A 148 6.86 -2.99 -6.54
CA ILE A 148 6.27 -4.29 -6.19
C ILE A 148 7.02 -4.94 -5.01
N ALA A 149 8.35 -5.05 -5.11
CA ALA A 149 9.18 -5.64 -4.08
C ALA A 149 9.07 -4.89 -2.74
N ARG A 150 8.93 -3.56 -2.78
CA ARG A 150 8.76 -2.73 -1.58
C ARG A 150 7.41 -2.96 -0.91
N VAL A 151 6.33 -3.01 -1.69
CA VAL A 151 4.99 -3.31 -1.19
C VAL A 151 4.98 -4.71 -0.57
N GLU A 152 5.50 -5.71 -1.27
CA GLU A 152 5.59 -7.08 -0.76
C GLU A 152 6.41 -7.20 0.53
N GLN A 153 7.54 -6.50 0.62
CA GLN A 153 8.35 -6.47 1.84
C GLN A 153 7.52 -5.97 3.02
N ILE A 154 6.82 -4.85 2.86
CA ILE A 154 6.00 -4.27 3.94
C ILE A 154 4.87 -5.23 4.32
N LEU A 155 4.17 -5.82 3.34
CA LEU A 155 3.13 -6.80 3.61
C LEU A 155 3.66 -7.98 4.44
N ARG A 156 4.84 -8.51 4.11
CA ARG A 156 5.47 -9.59 4.87
C ARG A 156 5.84 -9.16 6.29
N GLU A 157 6.47 -8.00 6.45
CA GLU A 157 6.83 -7.46 7.78
C GLU A 157 5.61 -7.34 8.70
N ARG A 158 4.47 -6.86 8.16
CA ARG A 158 3.23 -6.68 8.93
C ARG A 158 2.50 -7.98 9.24
N GLN A 159 2.62 -8.99 8.38
CA GLN A 159 2.05 -10.31 8.66
C GLN A 159 2.85 -11.07 9.71
N VAL A 160 4.18 -10.94 9.69
CA VAL A 160 5.06 -11.57 10.68
C VAL A 160 4.87 -10.93 12.05
N ASP A 161 4.74 -9.61 12.10
CA ASP A 161 4.50 -8.89 13.34
C ASP A 161 3.30 -7.92 13.22
N PRO A 162 2.10 -8.42 13.55
CA PRO A 162 0.89 -7.59 13.53
C PRO A 162 0.87 -6.51 14.62
N SER A 163 1.73 -6.56 15.64
CA SER A 163 1.81 -5.52 16.68
C SER A 163 2.32 -4.18 16.13
N LEU A 164 3.12 -4.24 15.05
CA LEU A 164 3.67 -3.06 14.41
C LEU A 164 2.59 -2.07 13.95
N TRP A 165 1.35 -2.52 13.77
CA TRP A 165 0.16 -1.74 13.40
C TRP A 165 -0.08 -0.53 14.28
N PHE A 166 0.14 -0.69 15.58
CA PHE A 166 -0.15 0.34 16.58
C PHE A 166 1.11 1.07 17.07
N THR A 167 2.29 0.68 16.57
CA THR A 167 3.56 1.34 16.89
C THR A 167 3.77 2.57 16.01
N ASP A 168 3.60 3.74 16.61
CA ASP A 168 3.88 5.02 15.98
C ASP A 168 5.36 5.11 15.57
N ARG A 169 5.60 5.55 14.34
CA ARG A 169 6.85 5.28 13.61
C ARG A 169 8.05 6.14 13.99
N THR A 170 8.04 6.84 15.12
CA THR A 170 9.19 7.63 15.58
C THR A 170 10.42 6.77 15.87
N GLU A 171 10.26 5.49 16.23
CA GLU A 171 11.39 4.64 16.65
C GLU A 171 12.00 3.76 15.54
N ARG A 172 11.46 3.76 14.32
CA ARG A 172 11.98 2.93 13.20
C ARG A 172 13.00 3.63 12.31
N HIS A 173 13.77 4.58 12.87
CA HIS A 173 14.92 5.21 12.21
C HIS A 173 16.23 4.60 12.72
N GLY A 174 16.73 3.60 11.99
CA GLY A 174 18.08 3.08 12.18
C GLY A 174 18.18 1.59 11.81
N MET A 175 19.15 1.25 10.98
CA MET A 175 19.71 -0.09 10.82
C MET A 175 19.03 -1.17 9.95
N ALA A 176 17.71 -1.21 9.69
CA ALA A 176 17.16 -2.25 8.77
C ALA A 176 17.17 -1.85 7.27
N ARG A 177 17.45 -0.58 6.95
CA ARG A 177 17.37 -0.04 5.58
C ARG A 177 18.46 -0.51 4.60
N PRO A 178 19.75 -0.62 4.95
CA PRO A 178 20.77 -0.91 3.93
C PRO A 178 20.72 -2.36 3.46
N MET A 179 20.55 -3.35 4.34
CA MET A 179 20.57 -4.75 3.93
C MET A 179 19.29 -5.21 3.21
N ALA A 180 18.11 -4.73 3.61
CA ALA A 180 16.87 -5.06 2.91
C ALA A 180 16.80 -4.37 1.53
N ALA A 181 17.20 -3.10 1.45
CA ALA A 181 17.30 -2.39 0.17
C ALA A 181 18.38 -3.00 -0.73
N ALA A 182 19.53 -3.41 -0.18
CA ALA A 182 20.57 -4.12 -0.93
C ALA A 182 20.09 -5.48 -1.43
N ARG A 183 19.31 -6.23 -0.65
CA ARG A 183 18.77 -7.54 -1.05
C ARG A 183 17.69 -7.41 -2.12
N VAL A 184 16.85 -6.36 -2.04
CA VAL A 184 15.86 -6.03 -3.07
C VAL A 184 16.55 -5.53 -4.34
N ALA A 185 17.53 -4.63 -4.23
CA ALA A 185 18.33 -4.16 -5.35
C ALA A 185 19.09 -5.32 -6.02
N TRP A 186 19.68 -6.22 -5.23
CA TRP A 186 20.35 -7.43 -5.72
C TRP A 186 19.39 -8.34 -6.48
N ARG A 187 18.20 -8.66 -5.93
CA ARG A 187 17.19 -9.47 -6.62
C ARG A 187 16.67 -8.82 -7.90
N VAL A 188 16.56 -7.50 -7.94
CA VAL A 188 16.17 -6.75 -9.14
C VAL A 188 17.29 -6.75 -10.18
N LEU A 189 18.55 -6.62 -9.75
CA LEU A 189 19.72 -6.62 -10.62
C LEU A 189 20.05 -8.00 -11.19
N THR A 190 19.96 -9.07 -10.41
CA THR A 190 20.38 -10.41 -10.83
C THR A 190 19.32 -11.24 -11.57
N GLY A 191 18.13 -10.68 -11.83
CA GLY A 191 17.09 -11.37 -12.62
C GLY A 191 16.54 -12.67 -12.02
N ARG A 192 16.91 -13.02 -10.78
CA ARG A 192 16.44 -14.22 -10.08
C ARG A 192 15.12 -13.90 -9.38
N GLY A 193 14.03 -14.10 -10.12
CA GLY A 193 12.69 -14.36 -9.60
C GLY A 193 12.49 -15.86 -9.47
#